data_AF-A0AAW8BS50-F1
#
_entry.id   AF-A0AAW8BS50-F1
#
_cell.length_a   1.000
_cell.length_b   1.000
_cell.length_c   1.000
_cell.angle_alpha   90.00
_cell.angle_beta   90.00
_cell.angle_gamma   90.00
#
_symmetry.space_group_name_H-M   'P 1'
#
loop_
_entity.id
_entity.type
_entity.pdbx_description
1 polymer ?
#
loop_
_entity_poly.entity_id
_entity_poly.type
_entity_poly.pdbx_seq_one_letter_code
_entity_poly.pdbx_strand_id
1 'polypeptide(L)'
;MPTPREIVRLHFPWDVPADLQDHPVYLLMRLHGDYMATGGRDMPADDVAAVHEFYAQLREHDWVVEYDPNITTTEGIDERPGFVYRPRTIEDDDLIIRNNGHTVITDEGELIWRYPPDLDC
;
A
#
# COMPACT_ATOMS: atom_id res chain seq x y z
N MET A 1 -13.32 20.78 6.73
CA MET A 1 -12.97 19.41 7.16
C MET A 1 -12.30 18.73 5.98
N PRO A 2 -11.19 18.01 6.18
CA PRO A 2 -10.56 17.26 5.10
C PRO A 2 -11.53 16.20 4.57
N THR A 3 -11.48 15.95 3.27
CA THR A 3 -12.17 14.85 2.61
C THR A 3 -11.56 13.50 3.05
N PRO A 4 -12.28 12.37 2.92
CA PRO A 4 -11.73 11.06 3.25
C PRO A 4 -10.38 10.77 2.56
N ARG A 5 -10.23 11.17 1.29
CA ARG A 5 -8.97 11.02 0.54
C ARG A 5 -7.85 11.92 1.07
N GLU A 6 -8.16 13.11 1.58
CA GLU A 6 -7.16 13.97 2.22
C GLU A 6 -6.69 13.38 3.55
N ILE A 7 -7.59 12.77 4.33
CA ILE A 7 -7.22 12.05 5.56
C ILE A 7 -6.24 10.91 5.22
N VAL A 8 -6.56 10.07 4.24
CA VAL A 8 -5.67 8.98 3.81
C VAL A 8 -4.27 9.47 3.45
N ARG A 9 -4.17 10.60 2.74
CA ARG A 9 -2.86 11.18 2.37
C ARG A 9 -2.08 11.67 3.58
N LEU A 10 -2.74 12.19 4.62
CA LEU A 10 -2.09 12.61 5.86
C LEU A 10 -1.51 11.42 6.64
N HIS A 11 -2.11 10.24 6.47
CA HIS A 11 -1.69 9.00 7.12
C HIS A 11 -0.91 8.07 6.18
N PHE A 12 -0.40 8.56 5.05
CA PHE A 12 0.41 7.75 4.14
C PHE A 12 1.65 7.21 4.87
N PRO A 13 2.00 5.91 4.73
CA PRO A 13 2.85 5.24 5.70
C PRO A 13 4.35 5.55 5.50
N TRP A 14 4.71 6.20 4.41
CA TRP A 14 6.10 6.43 4.02
C TRP A 14 6.33 7.85 3.51
N ASP A 15 7.52 8.39 3.77
CA ASP A 15 8.01 9.60 3.12
C ASP A 15 8.80 9.21 1.87
N VAL A 16 8.10 9.11 0.73
CA VAL A 16 8.66 8.63 -0.54
C VAL A 16 9.14 9.81 -1.38
N PRO A 17 10.41 9.84 -1.81
CA PRO A 17 10.96 10.94 -2.58
C PRO A 17 10.29 11.02 -3.96
N ALA A 18 10.24 12.22 -4.53
CA ALA A 18 9.42 12.52 -5.71
C ALA A 18 9.73 11.67 -6.96
N ASP A 19 10.99 11.23 -7.10
CA ASP A 19 11.50 10.36 -8.16
C ASP A 19 11.03 8.90 -8.06
N LEU A 20 10.42 8.51 -6.94
CA LEU A 20 9.82 7.19 -6.73
C LEU A 20 8.28 7.24 -6.65
N GLN A 21 7.66 8.42 -6.76
CA GLN A 21 6.20 8.56 -6.68
C GLN A 21 5.47 8.15 -7.97
N ASP A 22 6.20 7.89 -9.06
CA ASP A 22 5.68 7.23 -10.26
C ASP A 22 5.82 5.71 -10.21
N HIS A 23 6.37 5.16 -9.12
CA HIS A 23 6.53 3.72 -8.96
C HIS A 23 5.17 3.01 -8.96
N PRO A 24 5.00 1.88 -9.68
CA PRO A 24 3.71 1.19 -9.78
C PRO A 24 3.09 0.86 -8.42
N VAL A 25 3.90 0.35 -7.49
CA VAL A 25 3.46 0.04 -6.12
C VAL A 25 3.07 1.29 -5.34
N TYR A 26 3.76 2.43 -5.50
CA TYR A 26 3.38 3.67 -4.83
C TYR A 26 2.00 4.14 -5.32
N LEU A 27 1.75 4.04 -6.63
CA LEU A 27 0.45 4.37 -7.21
C LEU A 27 -0.64 3.42 -6.72
N LEU A 28 -0.37 2.11 -6.67
CA LEU A 28 -1.30 1.11 -6.10
C LEU A 28 -1.61 1.37 -4.63
N MET A 29 -0.63 1.75 -3.82
CA MET A 29 -0.84 2.09 -2.42
C MET A 29 -1.71 3.34 -2.27
N ARG A 30 -1.54 4.34 -3.15
CA ARG A 30 -2.45 5.49 -3.18
C ARG A 30 -3.87 5.11 -3.57
N LEU A 31 -4.04 4.25 -4.59
CA LEU A 31 -5.35 3.75 -5.00
C LEU A 31 -6.02 2.91 -3.91
N HIS A 32 -5.26 2.05 -3.23
CA HIS A 32 -5.73 1.29 -2.07
C HIS A 32 -6.22 2.23 -0.97
N GLY A 33 -5.45 3.27 -0.63
CA GLY A 33 -5.88 4.26 0.35
C GLY A 33 -7.18 4.97 -0.07
N ASP A 34 -7.28 5.42 -1.32
CA ASP A 34 -8.51 6.02 -1.86
C ASP A 34 -9.69 5.04 -1.82
N TYR A 35 -9.43 3.75 -2.10
CA TYR A 35 -10.42 2.68 -2.00
C TYR A 35 -10.90 2.47 -0.57
N MET A 36 -9.99 2.45 0.42
CA MET A 36 -10.34 2.37 1.84
C MET A 36 -11.18 3.57 2.31
N ALA A 37 -10.93 4.75 1.76
CA ALA A 37 -11.69 5.95 2.06
C ALA A 37 -13.10 5.98 1.45
N THR A 38 -13.32 5.38 0.27
CA THR A 38 -14.59 5.50 -0.46
C THR A 38 -15.38 4.21 -0.62
N GLY A 39 -14.76 3.06 -0.35
CA GLY A 39 -15.26 1.73 -0.71
C GLY A 39 -15.29 1.51 -2.22
N GLY A 40 -14.40 2.16 -2.98
CA GLY A 40 -14.41 2.13 -4.45
C GLY A 40 -15.47 3.01 -5.12
N ARG A 41 -16.29 3.75 -4.34
CA ARG A 41 -17.27 4.69 -4.91
C ARG A 41 -16.56 5.84 -5.61
N ASP A 42 -17.11 6.20 -6.79
CA ASP A 42 -16.58 7.26 -7.67
C ASP A 42 -15.11 7.06 -8.06
N MET A 43 -14.63 5.81 -8.06
CA MET A 43 -13.35 5.41 -8.65
C MET A 43 -13.59 4.83 -10.05
N PRO A 44 -12.69 5.07 -11.01
CA PRO A 44 -12.71 4.38 -12.30
C PRO A 44 -12.72 2.85 -12.11
N ALA A 45 -13.43 2.14 -12.99
CA ALA A 45 -13.51 0.68 -12.91
C ALA A 45 -12.13 0.01 -13.02
N ASP A 46 -11.25 0.55 -13.88
CA ASP A 46 -9.89 0.04 -14.05
C ASP A 46 -9.04 0.21 -12.78
N ASP A 47 -9.21 1.32 -12.05
CA ASP A 47 -8.50 1.56 -10.79
C ASP A 47 -8.99 0.59 -9.69
N VAL A 48 -10.30 0.34 -9.62
CA VAL A 48 -10.85 -0.65 -8.69
C VAL A 48 -10.34 -2.06 -9.03
N ALA A 49 -10.31 -2.41 -10.31
CA ALA A 49 -9.78 -3.70 -10.76
C ALA A 49 -8.29 -3.85 -10.40
N ALA A 50 -7.47 -2.82 -10.64
CA ALA A 50 -6.05 -2.84 -10.29
C ALA A 50 -5.81 -3.04 -8.78
N VAL A 51 -6.62 -2.41 -7.94
CA VAL A 51 -6.57 -2.58 -6.48
C VAL A 51 -6.96 -4.01 -6.07
N HIS A 52 -7.97 -4.60 -6.71
CA HIS A 52 -8.37 -5.98 -6.46
C HIS A 52 -7.32 -7.00 -6.91
N GLU A 53 -6.72 -6.80 -8.08
CA GLU A 53 -5.61 -7.61 -8.58
C GLU A 53 -4.38 -7.52 -7.66
N PHE A 54 -4.09 -6.32 -7.16
CA PHE A 54 -3.03 -6.11 -6.17
C PHE A 54 -3.28 -6.92 -4.88
N TYR A 55 -4.50 -6.90 -4.34
CA TYR A 55 -4.82 -7.72 -3.17
C TYR A 55 -4.73 -9.23 -3.47
N ALA A 56 -5.17 -9.66 -4.65
CA ALA A 56 -5.09 -11.05 -5.05
C ALA A 56 -3.62 -11.52 -5.12
N GLN A 57 -2.74 -10.70 -5.70
CA GLN A 57 -1.30 -10.98 -5.76
C GLN A 57 -0.67 -11.08 -4.38
N LEU A 58 -0.97 -10.12 -3.49
CA LEU A 58 -0.45 -10.15 -2.11
C LEU A 58 -0.93 -11.40 -1.35
N ARG A 59 -2.19 -11.80 -1.52
CA ARG A 59 -2.72 -13.01 -0.87
C ARG A 59 -2.18 -14.29 -1.47
N GLU A 60 -2.08 -14.39 -2.78
CA GLU A 60 -1.58 -15.58 -3.48
C GLU A 60 -0.16 -15.94 -3.05
N HIS A 61 0.68 -14.93 -2.85
CA HIS A 61 2.09 -15.12 -2.48
C HIS A 61 2.37 -14.94 -0.98
N ASP A 62 1.35 -14.64 -0.18
CA ASP A 62 1.46 -14.28 1.23
C ASP A 62 2.52 -13.18 1.45
N TRP A 63 2.35 -12.06 0.73
CA TRP A 63 3.28 -10.94 0.70
C TRP A 63 2.75 -9.70 1.41
N VAL A 64 3.70 -8.85 1.79
CA VAL A 64 3.51 -7.46 2.21
C VAL A 64 4.42 -6.54 1.41
N VAL A 65 4.05 -5.28 1.29
CA VAL A 65 4.87 -4.24 0.67
C VAL A 65 5.81 -3.64 1.72
N GLU A 66 7.11 -3.71 1.45
CA GLU A 66 8.13 -3.01 2.23
C GLU A 66 8.66 -1.83 1.42
N TYR A 67 8.71 -0.66 2.05
CA TYR A 67 9.46 0.48 1.56
C TYR A 67 10.70 0.70 2.43
N ASP A 68 11.84 0.81 1.79
CA ASP A 68 13.11 1.19 2.40
C ASP A 68 13.96 1.91 1.34
N PRO A 69 14.38 3.17 1.56
CA PRO A 69 15.19 3.93 0.59
C PRO A 69 16.55 3.29 0.27
N ASN A 70 17.00 2.31 1.07
CA ASN A 70 18.25 1.58 0.85
C ASN A 70 18.07 0.34 -0.06
N ILE A 71 16.83 -0.07 -0.38
CA ILE A 71 16.58 -1.17 -1.32
C ILE A 71 17.15 -0.81 -2.68
N THR A 72 18.05 -1.66 -3.16
CA THR A 72 18.70 -1.48 -4.46
C THR A 72 17.78 -1.86 -5.61
N THR A 73 18.08 -1.35 -6.81
CA THR A 73 17.42 -1.70 -8.08
C THR A 73 17.30 -3.21 -8.31
N THR A 74 18.35 -3.99 -7.97
CA THR A 74 18.36 -5.45 -8.17
C THR A 74 17.46 -6.22 -7.21
N GLU A 75 17.10 -5.60 -6.09
CA GLU A 75 16.26 -6.22 -5.06
C GLU A 75 14.82 -5.76 -5.13
N GLY A 76 14.58 -4.56 -5.66
CA GLY A 76 13.26 -3.98 -5.72
C GLY A 76 12.43 -4.45 -6.91
N ILE A 77 11.17 -4.02 -6.90
CA ILE A 77 10.14 -4.42 -7.87
C ILE A 77 10.43 -3.77 -9.23
N ASP A 78 10.23 -4.52 -10.31
CA ASP A 78 10.43 -4.07 -11.70
C ASP A 78 11.82 -3.46 -11.97
N GLU A 79 12.85 -3.98 -11.29
CA GLU A 79 14.21 -3.44 -11.36
C GLU A 79 14.26 -1.95 -10.98
N ARG A 80 13.48 -1.54 -9.96
CA ARG A 80 13.48 -0.18 -9.40
C ARG A 80 13.78 -0.20 -7.90
N PRO A 81 14.49 0.81 -7.36
CA PRO A 81 14.82 0.83 -5.93
C PRO A 81 13.62 1.21 -5.06
N GLY A 82 13.75 1.02 -3.75
CA GLY A 82 12.83 1.56 -2.74
C GLY A 82 11.71 0.62 -2.30
N PHE A 83 11.06 -0.10 -3.23
CA PHE A 83 9.94 -0.99 -2.91
C PHE A 83 10.27 -2.46 -3.19
N VAL A 84 9.87 -3.35 -2.27
CA VAL A 84 10.03 -4.79 -2.44
C VAL A 84 8.84 -5.54 -1.85
N TYR A 85 8.48 -6.67 -2.45
CA TYR A 85 7.55 -7.62 -1.85
C TYR A 85 8.31 -8.53 -0.89
N ARG A 86 7.84 -8.64 0.34
CA ARG A 86 8.41 -9.58 1.32
C ARG A 86 7.36 -10.61 1.74
N PRO A 87 7.77 -11.85 2.03
CA PRO A 87 6.93 -12.79 2.75
C PRO A 87 6.40 -12.17 4.04
N ARG A 88 5.11 -12.39 4.29
CA ARG A 88 4.43 -11.96 5.51
C ARG A 88 5.00 -12.69 6.72
N THR A 89 5.00 -12.00 7.84
CA THR A 89 5.40 -12.52 9.16
C THR A 89 4.26 -12.29 10.15
N ILE A 90 4.34 -12.93 11.32
CA ILE A 90 3.35 -12.74 12.39
C ILE A 90 3.33 -11.29 12.91
N GLU A 91 4.43 -10.54 12.75
CA GLU A 91 4.55 -9.14 13.17
C GLU A 91 3.81 -8.18 12.24
N ASP A 92 3.44 -8.62 11.03
CA ASP A 92 2.69 -7.81 10.06
C ASP A 92 1.17 -7.79 10.34
N ASP A 93 0.68 -8.60 11.29
CA ASP A 93 -0.73 -8.74 11.70
C ASP A 93 -1.73 -8.79 10.53
N ASP A 94 -2.58 -7.78 10.33
CA ASP A 94 -3.54 -7.63 9.22
C ASP A 94 -3.12 -6.60 8.15
N LEU A 95 -1.94 -5.97 8.32
CA LEU A 95 -1.42 -4.93 7.45
C LEU A 95 -0.96 -5.47 6.08
N ILE A 96 -1.12 -4.69 5.02
CA ILE A 96 -0.55 -5.01 3.70
C ILE A 96 0.86 -4.43 3.50
N ILE A 97 1.35 -3.70 4.51
CA ILE A 97 2.68 -3.07 4.55
C ILE A 97 3.54 -3.68 5.65
N ARG A 98 4.85 -3.70 5.44
CA ARG A 98 5.84 -4.03 6.47
C ARG A 98 6.11 -2.82 7.36
N ASN A 99 5.97 -3.01 8.68
CA ASN A 99 6.42 -2.02 9.65
C ASN A 99 7.96 -2.14 9.85
N ASN A 100 8.70 -1.10 9.47
CA ASN A 100 10.16 -1.01 9.62
C ASN A 100 10.56 0.42 10.05
N GLY A 101 11.87 0.70 10.12
CA GLY A 101 12.39 2.02 10.53
C GLY A 101 12.06 3.19 9.58
N HIS A 102 11.48 2.91 8.42
CA HIS A 102 11.06 3.89 7.40
C HIS A 102 9.54 3.99 7.27
N THR A 103 8.79 3.22 8.07
CA THR A 103 7.33 3.23 8.08
C THR A 103 6.82 4.00 9.29
N VAL A 104 5.86 4.89 9.07
CA VAL A 104 5.13 5.59 10.14
C VAL A 104 3.68 5.13 10.09
N ILE A 105 3.31 4.31 11.06
CA ILE A 105 1.93 3.84 11.23
C ILE A 105 1.30 4.63 12.37
N THR A 106 0.17 5.28 12.07
CA THR A 106 -0.68 5.98 13.04
C THR A 106 -1.91 5.11 13.33
N ASP A 107 -2.65 5.39 14.40
CA ASP A 107 -3.88 4.65 14.74
C ASP A 107 -4.87 4.61 13.55
N GLU A 108 -5.07 5.73 12.85
CA GLU A 108 -5.86 5.75 11.62
C GLU A 108 -5.18 5.02 10.45
N GLY A 109 -3.85 5.09 10.37
CA GLY A 109 -3.05 4.38 9.37
C GLY A 109 -3.20 2.86 9.48
N GLU A 110 -3.29 2.29 10.68
CA GLU A 110 -3.55 0.85 10.88
C GLU A 110 -4.87 0.42 10.25
N LEU A 111 -5.89 1.27 10.34
CA LEU A 111 -7.20 1.00 9.74
C LEU A 111 -7.20 1.11 8.22
N ILE A 112 -6.29 1.92 7.67
CA ILE A 112 -6.17 2.19 6.23
C ILE A 112 -5.30 1.11 5.57
N TRP A 113 -4.08 0.86 6.07
CA TRP A 113 -3.05 0.06 5.40
C TRP A 113 -3.13 -1.44 5.66
N ARG A 114 -4.36 -1.96 5.64
CA ARG A 114 -4.71 -3.37 5.83
C ARG A 114 -5.64 -3.82 4.73
N TYR A 115 -5.92 -5.13 4.65
CA TYR A 115 -6.93 -5.59 3.70
C TYR A 115 -8.29 -4.94 3.99
N PRO A 116 -9.08 -4.58 2.96
CA PRO A 116 -10.42 -4.06 3.18
C PRO A 116 -11.29 -5.11 3.88
N PRO A 117 -12.15 -4.70 4.82
CA PRO A 117 -12.95 -5.61 5.64
C PRO A 117 -13.99 -6.38 4.81
N ASP A 118 -14.45 -5.77 3.71
CA ASP A 118 -15.49 -6.32 2.82
C ASP A 118 -14.88 -7.08 1.62
N LEU A 119 -13.58 -7.40 1.65
CA LEU A 119 -12.99 -8.22 0.60
C LEU A 119 -13.51 -9.65 0.72
N ASP A 120 -14.65 -9.94 0.09
CA ASP A 120 -15.24 -11.27 0.00
C ASP A 120 -14.15 -12.26 -0.43
N CYS A 121 -13.80 -13.15 0.49
CA CYS A 121 -12.86 -14.26 0.32
C CYS A 121 -13.55 -15.48 -0.28
#